data_AF-A0A7C8E5B5-F1
#
_entry.id   AF-A0A7C8E5B5-F1
#
_cell.length_a   1.000
_cell.length_b   1.000
_cell.length_c   1.000
_cell.angle_alpha   90.00
_cell.angle_beta   90.00
_cell.angle_gamma   90.00
#
_symmetry.space_group_name_H-M   'P 1'
#
loop_
_entity.id
_entity.type
_entity.pdbx_description
1 polymer ?
#
loop_
_entity_poly.entity_id
_entity_poly.type
_entity_poly.pdbx_seq_one_letter_code
_entity_poly.pdbx_strand_id
1 'polypeptide(L)'
;MLLKDIATHIKGMLYGDGNIFINGISEFDKASAGDIVYIASDKVPDVIEFKGSAILTHKRLGDVFSKIPQIVSKNHKSAFAELLNLFYKKSHCITGISKWASIANSANLSEGICISDYVVVSENAFIGKNVIIYPGVFIGKGVKIGDNCVIYSNVAIMDNCLIGNNVILHPCAVIGADGFGYVFDNGVHKKIPQVGNVIIEDDVEIGANTTIDRAALGSTIIGKGTKIDNLVQIGHNVKIGKNVIIVAQTGIGGSSIIGDGVVLAGQTGISDHAEIESGSVICARSGVTGKLSKNIYLGMPAKPFKKTIKAYEMLHTLPELKERIEQLEKSLHELKKE
;
A
#
# COMPACT_ATOMS: atom_id res chain seq x y z
N MET A 1 -19.85 9.61 -23.12
CA MET A 1 -19.92 10.98 -22.54
C MET A 1 -19.21 11.94 -23.47
N LEU A 2 -19.62 13.22 -23.58
CA LEU A 2 -18.91 14.15 -24.49
C LEU A 2 -17.54 14.52 -23.90
N LEU A 3 -16.54 14.70 -24.76
CA LEU A 3 -15.19 15.03 -24.35
C LEU A 3 -15.11 16.33 -23.52
N LYS A 4 -15.92 17.33 -23.86
CA LYS A 4 -16.00 18.59 -23.09
C LYS A 4 -16.48 18.36 -21.65
N ASP A 5 -17.42 17.45 -21.44
CA ASP A 5 -17.95 17.15 -20.11
C ASP A 5 -16.89 16.42 -19.27
N ILE A 6 -16.14 15.51 -19.91
CA ILE A 6 -14.96 14.87 -19.31
C ILE A 6 -13.95 15.93 -18.89
N ALA A 7 -13.59 16.85 -19.79
CA ALA A 7 -12.60 17.88 -19.52
C ALA A 7 -13.01 18.78 -18.33
N THR A 8 -14.29 19.16 -18.24
CA THR A 8 -14.83 19.91 -17.10
C THR A 8 -14.74 19.09 -15.81
N HIS A 9 -15.12 17.81 -15.84
CA HIS A 9 -15.09 16.94 -14.66
C HIS A 9 -13.68 16.78 -14.10
N ILE A 10 -12.70 16.48 -14.96
CA ILE A 10 -11.30 16.26 -14.56
C ILE A 10 -10.46 17.54 -14.47
N LYS A 11 -11.14 18.71 -14.55
CA LYS A 11 -10.53 20.06 -14.49
C LYS A 11 -9.36 20.24 -15.46
N GLY A 12 -9.47 19.65 -16.65
CA GLY A 12 -8.48 19.73 -17.72
C GLY A 12 -8.84 20.77 -18.77
N MET A 13 -7.82 21.31 -19.43
CA MET A 13 -8.00 22.25 -20.54
C MET A 13 -8.17 21.47 -21.86
N LEU A 14 -9.31 21.67 -22.52
CA LEU A 14 -9.62 21.02 -23.78
C LEU A 14 -9.03 21.77 -24.98
N TYR A 15 -8.43 21.03 -25.91
CA TYR A 15 -7.99 21.48 -27.23
C TYR A 15 -8.58 20.57 -28.31
N GLY A 16 -9.12 21.15 -29.39
CA GLY A 16 -9.78 20.41 -30.46
C GLY A 16 -11.29 20.27 -30.27
N ASP A 17 -11.92 19.33 -30.97
CA ASP A 17 -13.37 19.14 -30.92
C ASP A 17 -13.82 18.46 -29.61
N GLY A 18 -14.58 19.21 -28.80
CA GLY A 18 -15.14 18.73 -27.54
C GLY A 18 -16.46 17.98 -27.64
N ASN A 19 -17.08 17.94 -28.83
CA ASN A 19 -18.37 17.28 -29.05
C ASN A 19 -18.23 15.82 -29.46
N ILE A 20 -17.02 15.29 -29.49
CA ILE A 20 -16.81 13.86 -29.73
C ILE A 20 -17.32 13.05 -28.53
N PHE A 21 -17.88 11.88 -28.82
CA PHE A 21 -18.36 10.97 -27.80
C PHE A 21 -17.27 9.98 -27.41
N ILE A 22 -17.00 9.86 -26.11
CA ILE A 22 -16.05 8.91 -25.53
C ILE A 22 -16.82 7.78 -24.83
N ASN A 23 -16.50 6.55 -25.22
CA ASN A 23 -17.09 5.29 -24.75
C ASN A 23 -16.24 4.63 -23.66
N GLY A 24 -14.93 4.82 -23.69
CA GLY A 24 -14.01 4.10 -22.82
C GLY A 24 -12.61 4.70 -22.78
N ILE A 25 -11.75 4.05 -22.00
CA ILE A 25 -10.35 4.39 -21.83
C ILE A 25 -9.54 3.19 -22.30
N SER A 26 -8.51 3.42 -23.11
CA SER A 26 -7.68 2.34 -23.66
C SER A 26 -6.18 2.64 -23.54
N GLU A 27 -5.38 1.57 -23.55
CA GLU A 27 -3.96 1.62 -23.88
C GLU A 27 -3.76 2.13 -25.30
N PHE A 28 -2.61 2.79 -25.54
CA PHE A 28 -2.30 3.44 -26.81
C PHE A 28 -2.45 2.49 -28.02
N ASP A 29 -1.87 1.28 -27.94
CA ASP A 29 -1.81 0.34 -29.07
C ASP A 29 -3.15 -0.37 -29.37
N LYS A 30 -4.09 -0.36 -28.42
CA LYS A 30 -5.41 -1.01 -28.53
C LYS A 30 -6.55 -0.03 -28.75
N ALA A 31 -6.25 1.26 -28.69
CA ALA A 31 -7.27 2.30 -28.75
C ALA A 31 -8.01 2.28 -30.09
N SER A 32 -9.31 2.50 -30.01
CA SER A 32 -10.22 2.55 -31.14
C SER A 32 -11.05 3.83 -31.11
N ALA A 33 -11.86 4.04 -32.15
CA ALA A 33 -12.75 5.19 -32.20
C ALA A 33 -13.73 5.15 -31.01
N GLY A 34 -13.80 6.26 -30.28
CA GLY A 34 -14.53 6.40 -29.01
C GLY A 34 -13.66 6.23 -27.77
N ASP A 35 -12.39 5.85 -27.89
CA ASP A 35 -11.50 5.71 -26.73
C ASP A 35 -10.69 6.99 -26.46
N ILE A 36 -10.50 7.30 -25.18
CA ILE A 36 -9.51 8.26 -24.73
C ILE A 36 -8.26 7.53 -24.22
N VAL A 37 -7.08 8.01 -24.63
CA VAL A 37 -5.78 7.44 -24.24
C VAL A 37 -5.05 8.38 -23.32
N TYR A 38 -4.49 7.86 -22.23
CA TYR A 38 -3.63 8.65 -21.34
C TYR A 38 -2.16 8.50 -21.71
N ILE A 39 -1.50 9.61 -22.04
CA ILE A 39 -0.07 9.66 -22.34
C ILE A 39 0.63 10.41 -21.21
N ALA A 40 1.38 9.66 -20.41
CA ALA A 40 2.10 10.19 -19.26
C ALA A 40 3.44 10.84 -19.62
N SER A 41 4.13 10.31 -20.64
CA SER A 41 5.52 10.66 -20.96
C SER A 41 5.64 11.85 -21.90
N ASP A 42 6.76 12.56 -21.77
CA ASP A 42 7.21 13.54 -22.76
C ASP A 42 7.60 12.91 -24.10
N LYS A 43 8.05 11.65 -24.04
CA LYS A 43 8.33 10.84 -25.22
C LYS A 43 7.01 10.35 -25.75
N VAL A 44 6.58 10.95 -26.83
CA VAL A 44 5.44 10.47 -27.59
C VAL A 44 5.94 9.32 -28.46
N PRO A 45 5.23 8.18 -28.55
CA PRO A 45 5.72 7.09 -29.36
C PRO A 45 5.81 7.54 -30.84
N ASP A 46 6.86 7.13 -31.53
CA ASP A 46 7.02 7.37 -32.98
C ASP A 46 6.05 6.46 -33.73
N VAL A 47 4.80 6.93 -33.87
CA VAL A 47 3.73 6.15 -34.49
C VAL A 47 3.18 6.88 -35.70
N ILE A 48 2.92 6.10 -36.74
CA ILE A 48 2.40 6.58 -38.01
C ILE A 48 0.88 6.86 -37.91
N GLU A 49 0.17 6.15 -37.04
CA GLU A 49 -1.29 6.24 -36.94
C GLU A 49 -1.79 6.06 -35.50
N PHE A 50 -2.63 6.99 -35.03
CA PHE A 50 -3.34 6.90 -33.75
C PHE A 50 -4.83 6.67 -34.01
N LYS A 51 -5.37 5.60 -33.44
CA LYS A 51 -6.75 5.14 -33.69
C LYS A 51 -7.75 5.56 -32.60
N GLY A 52 -7.26 6.12 -31.49
CA GLY A 52 -8.11 6.68 -30.45
C GLY A 52 -8.77 7.99 -30.86
N SER A 53 -9.78 8.42 -30.11
CA SER A 53 -10.53 9.66 -30.38
C SER A 53 -10.06 10.86 -29.57
N ALA A 54 -9.42 10.65 -28.42
CA ALA A 54 -8.86 11.74 -27.63
C ALA A 54 -7.63 11.32 -26.82
N ILE A 55 -6.89 12.33 -26.34
CA ILE A 55 -5.71 12.13 -25.50
C ILE A 55 -5.84 12.92 -24.19
N LEU A 56 -5.58 12.29 -23.05
CA LEU A 56 -5.27 12.95 -21.79
C LEU A 56 -3.76 13.05 -21.63
N THR A 57 -3.23 14.23 -21.34
CA THR A 57 -1.77 14.47 -21.24
C THR A 57 -1.46 15.62 -20.28
N HIS A 58 -0.18 15.76 -19.91
CA HIS A 58 0.31 16.83 -19.04
C HIS A 58 0.65 18.12 -19.79
N LYS A 59 0.98 18.00 -21.08
CA LYS A 59 1.26 19.11 -22.00
C LYS A 59 0.69 18.82 -23.36
N ARG A 60 0.35 19.87 -24.10
CA ARG A 60 -0.13 19.74 -25.47
C ARG A 60 0.92 19.04 -26.34
N LEU A 61 0.51 17.96 -27.01
CA LEU A 61 1.36 17.21 -27.93
C LEU A 61 1.34 17.87 -29.32
N GLY A 62 2.52 17.98 -29.94
CA GLY A 62 2.77 18.68 -31.20
C GLY A 62 2.35 17.94 -32.48
N ASP A 63 2.99 18.26 -33.60
CA ASP A 63 2.57 18.03 -35.00
C ASP A 63 1.86 16.71 -35.30
N VAL A 64 2.36 15.57 -34.80
CA VAL A 64 1.78 14.23 -35.04
C VAL A 64 0.37 14.09 -34.43
N PHE A 65 0.10 14.75 -33.30
CA PHE A 65 -1.16 14.66 -32.54
C PHE A 65 -1.96 15.96 -32.55
N SER A 66 -1.51 16.96 -33.32
CA SER A 66 -2.11 18.29 -33.38
C SER A 66 -3.59 18.30 -33.79
N LYS A 67 -3.99 17.32 -34.61
CA LYS A 67 -5.35 17.14 -35.12
C LYS A 67 -6.26 16.31 -34.21
N ILE A 68 -5.71 15.64 -33.21
CA ILE A 68 -6.46 14.81 -32.28
C ILE A 68 -6.88 15.67 -31.08
N PRO A 69 -8.15 15.65 -30.65
CA PRO A 69 -8.59 16.36 -29.45
C PRO A 69 -7.81 15.93 -28.19
N GLN A 70 -7.39 16.90 -27.38
CA GLN A 70 -6.57 16.67 -26.20
C GLN A 70 -7.15 17.35 -24.97
N ILE A 71 -7.15 16.66 -23.84
CA ILE A 71 -7.34 17.25 -22.52
C ILE A 71 -5.96 17.37 -21.86
N VAL A 72 -5.55 18.60 -21.58
CA VAL A 72 -4.26 18.91 -20.95
C VAL A 72 -4.50 19.27 -19.48
N SER A 73 -3.87 18.53 -18.57
CA SER A 73 -3.95 18.80 -17.12
C SER A 73 -2.57 18.77 -16.47
N LYS A 74 -2.24 19.81 -15.71
CA LYS A 74 -0.98 19.83 -14.92
C LYS A 74 -0.93 18.68 -13.90
N ASN A 75 -2.09 18.25 -13.39
CA ASN A 75 -2.23 17.10 -12.50
C ASN A 75 -2.82 15.89 -13.24
N HIS A 76 -2.28 15.60 -14.42
CA HIS A 76 -2.77 14.54 -15.31
C HIS A 76 -2.87 13.15 -14.66
N LYS A 77 -2.06 12.81 -13.64
CA LYS A 77 -2.19 11.53 -12.91
C LYS A 77 -3.49 11.48 -12.09
N SER A 78 -3.82 12.56 -11.39
CA SER A 78 -5.10 12.69 -10.67
C SER A 78 -6.27 12.71 -11.66
N ALA A 79 -6.14 13.46 -12.75
CA ALA A 79 -7.15 13.52 -13.81
C ALA A 79 -7.38 12.14 -14.46
N PHE A 80 -6.32 11.34 -14.62
CA PHE A 80 -6.44 9.97 -15.13
C PHE A 80 -7.16 9.05 -14.14
N ALA A 81 -6.89 9.18 -12.84
CA ALA A 81 -7.62 8.43 -11.82
C ALA A 81 -9.12 8.80 -11.80
N GLU A 82 -9.46 10.09 -11.88
CA GLU A 82 -10.84 10.57 -11.99
C GLU A 82 -11.52 10.06 -13.28
N LEU A 83 -10.79 10.07 -14.39
CA LEU A 83 -11.24 9.51 -15.65
C LEU A 83 -11.58 8.03 -15.51
N LEU A 84 -10.70 7.23 -14.90
CA LEU A 84 -10.98 5.81 -14.62
C LEU A 84 -12.25 5.65 -13.77
N ASN A 85 -12.45 6.46 -12.74
CA ASN A 85 -13.66 6.40 -11.89
C ASN A 85 -14.96 6.73 -12.65
N LEU A 86 -14.90 7.58 -13.68
CA LEU A 86 -16.07 7.90 -14.52
C LEU A 86 -16.53 6.70 -15.36
N PHE A 87 -15.58 5.96 -15.94
CA PHE A 87 -15.87 4.87 -16.88
C PHE A 87 -15.97 3.51 -16.19
N TYR A 88 -15.22 3.29 -15.10
CA TYR A 88 -15.23 2.07 -14.32
C TYR A 88 -16.02 2.24 -13.04
N LYS A 89 -17.36 2.18 -13.14
CA LYS A 89 -18.21 1.97 -11.96
C LYS A 89 -18.04 0.51 -11.52
N LYS A 90 -17.34 0.28 -10.41
CA LYS A 90 -17.27 -1.05 -9.79
C LYS A 90 -18.71 -1.54 -9.55
N SER A 91 -19.05 -2.69 -10.12
CA SER A 91 -20.31 -3.36 -9.82
C SER A 91 -20.24 -3.86 -8.38
N HIS A 92 -20.88 -3.14 -7.47
CA HIS A 92 -21.04 -3.58 -6.11
C HIS A 92 -22.30 -4.42 -5.99
N CYS A 93 -22.28 -5.32 -5.01
CA CYS A 93 -23.41 -6.15 -4.63
C CYS A 93 -24.71 -5.33 -4.51
N ILE A 94 -25.83 -5.94 -4.93
CA ILE A 94 -27.17 -5.39 -4.72
C ILE A 94 -27.40 -5.33 -3.20
N THR A 95 -27.76 -4.16 -2.68
CA THR A 95 -28.01 -3.93 -1.25
C THR A 95 -28.86 -5.04 -0.62
N GLY A 96 -28.49 -5.47 0.59
CA GLY A 96 -29.19 -6.55 1.29
C GLY A 96 -28.26 -7.53 2.00
N ILE A 97 -28.87 -8.43 2.77
CA ILE A 97 -28.17 -9.45 3.54
C ILE A 97 -28.50 -10.81 2.91
N SER A 98 -27.48 -11.56 2.54
CA SER A 98 -27.66 -12.92 2.04
C SER A 98 -28.32 -13.82 3.10
N LYS A 99 -29.24 -14.68 2.66
CA LYS A 99 -29.82 -15.76 3.48
C LYS A 99 -28.79 -16.79 3.97
N TRP A 100 -27.61 -16.82 3.36
CA TRP A 100 -26.50 -17.72 3.73
C TRP A 100 -25.48 -17.05 4.65
N ALA A 101 -25.71 -15.80 5.05
CA ALA A 101 -24.91 -15.13 6.07
C ALA A 101 -25.36 -15.57 7.47
N SER A 102 -24.39 -15.78 8.36
CA SER A 102 -24.64 -16.09 9.78
C SER A 102 -24.37 -14.85 10.62
N ILE A 103 -25.42 -14.21 11.12
CA ILE A 103 -25.33 -12.94 11.86
C ILE A 103 -25.89 -13.16 13.26
N ALA A 104 -25.10 -12.86 14.28
CA ALA A 104 -25.54 -12.92 15.67
C ALA A 104 -26.66 -11.92 15.94
N ASN A 105 -27.67 -12.32 16.74
CA ASN A 105 -28.80 -11.45 17.11
C ASN A 105 -28.40 -10.15 17.83
N SER A 106 -27.20 -10.12 18.43
CA SER A 106 -26.66 -8.95 19.13
C SER A 106 -25.82 -8.04 18.23
N ALA A 107 -25.60 -8.42 16.97
CA ALA A 107 -24.89 -7.58 16.01
C ALA A 107 -25.78 -6.40 15.58
N ASN A 108 -25.18 -5.24 15.44
CA ASN A 108 -25.86 -4.02 15.01
C ASN A 108 -25.41 -3.66 13.58
N LEU A 109 -26.38 -3.61 12.68
CA LEU A 109 -26.17 -3.37 11.26
C LEU A 109 -26.89 -2.08 10.86
N SER A 110 -26.14 -1.13 10.29
CA SER A 110 -26.69 0.12 9.77
C SER A 110 -27.34 -0.04 8.38
N GLU A 111 -27.86 1.06 7.83
CA GLU A 111 -28.51 1.09 6.52
C GLU A 111 -27.52 0.97 5.34
N GLY A 112 -28.02 0.52 4.18
CA GLY A 112 -27.26 0.48 2.93
C GLY A 112 -26.18 -0.61 2.83
N ILE A 113 -26.11 -1.52 3.81
CA ILE A 113 -25.11 -2.60 3.83
C ILE A 113 -25.41 -3.65 2.75
N CYS A 114 -24.36 -4.19 2.14
CA CYS A 114 -24.42 -5.51 1.49
C CYS A 114 -23.59 -6.53 2.27
N ILE A 115 -24.22 -7.67 2.60
CA ILE A 115 -23.55 -8.85 3.16
C ILE A 115 -23.76 -10.03 2.23
N SER A 116 -22.66 -10.56 1.69
CA SER A 116 -22.66 -11.69 0.75
C SER A 116 -22.79 -13.05 1.45
N ASP A 117 -22.85 -14.12 0.65
CA ASP A 117 -22.95 -15.49 1.16
C ASP A 117 -21.79 -15.88 2.08
N TYR A 118 -22.09 -16.70 3.09
CA TYR A 118 -21.10 -17.30 3.99
C TYR A 118 -20.26 -16.30 4.81
N VAL A 119 -20.75 -15.06 4.94
CA VAL A 119 -20.21 -14.10 5.91
C VAL A 119 -20.66 -14.50 7.31
N VAL A 120 -19.75 -14.41 8.28
CA VAL A 120 -20.04 -14.61 9.70
C VAL A 120 -19.83 -13.31 10.45
N VAL A 121 -20.88 -12.83 11.13
CA VAL A 121 -20.84 -11.65 12.00
C VAL A 121 -21.15 -12.07 13.43
N SER A 122 -20.15 -11.95 14.30
CA SER A 122 -20.22 -12.41 15.69
C SER A 122 -20.93 -11.42 16.62
N GLU A 123 -21.09 -11.83 17.88
CA GLU A 123 -21.81 -11.07 18.90
C GLU A 123 -21.27 -9.66 19.12
N ASN A 124 -22.19 -8.72 19.36
CA ASN A 124 -21.89 -7.31 19.68
C ASN A 124 -21.03 -6.58 18.62
N ALA A 125 -20.91 -7.13 17.41
CA ALA A 125 -20.26 -6.44 16.31
C ALA A 125 -21.13 -5.26 15.85
N PHE A 126 -20.49 -4.18 15.39
CA PHE A 126 -21.13 -3.01 14.82
C PHE A 126 -20.65 -2.80 13.39
N ILE A 127 -21.59 -2.69 12.44
CA ILE A 127 -21.33 -2.42 11.03
C ILE A 127 -21.98 -1.10 10.63
N GLY A 128 -21.15 -0.15 10.18
CA GLY A 128 -21.56 1.18 9.71
C GLY A 128 -22.36 1.16 8.41
N LYS A 129 -22.71 2.35 7.95
CA LYS A 129 -23.55 2.57 6.76
C LYS A 129 -22.80 2.21 5.48
N ASN A 130 -23.53 1.72 4.48
CA ASN A 130 -23.00 1.45 3.13
C ASN A 130 -21.76 0.53 3.11
N VAL A 131 -21.59 -0.32 4.13
CA VAL A 131 -20.49 -1.29 4.17
C VAL A 131 -20.78 -2.44 3.21
N ILE A 132 -19.78 -2.86 2.45
CA ILE A 132 -19.87 -3.99 1.52
C ILE A 132 -18.98 -5.11 2.04
N ILE A 133 -19.57 -6.27 2.30
CA ILE A 133 -18.89 -7.44 2.80
C ILE A 133 -19.04 -8.59 1.80
N TYR A 134 -17.91 -8.98 1.20
CA TYR A 134 -17.83 -10.05 0.21
C TYR A 134 -17.82 -11.45 0.87
N PRO A 135 -17.99 -12.54 0.10
CA PRO A 135 -18.17 -13.88 0.65
C PRO A 135 -17.03 -14.37 1.55
N GLY A 136 -17.38 -15.19 2.54
CA GLY A 136 -16.41 -15.89 3.41
C GLY A 136 -15.68 -15.02 4.43
N VAL A 137 -16.10 -13.76 4.60
CA VAL A 137 -15.54 -12.86 5.61
C VAL A 137 -15.95 -13.29 7.01
N PHE A 138 -15.00 -13.27 7.94
CA PHE A 138 -15.25 -13.47 9.37
C PHE A 138 -15.08 -12.15 10.14
N ILE A 139 -16.11 -11.77 10.90
CA ILE A 139 -16.10 -10.61 11.79
C ILE A 139 -16.29 -11.10 13.22
N GLY A 140 -15.25 -10.91 14.03
CA GLY A 140 -15.16 -11.33 15.42
C GLY A 140 -16.04 -10.53 16.38
N LYS A 141 -16.08 -10.99 17.62
CA LYS A 141 -16.89 -10.42 18.69
C LYS A 141 -16.45 -8.99 18.99
N GLY A 142 -17.42 -8.08 19.14
CA GLY A 142 -17.16 -6.69 19.52
C GLY A 142 -16.39 -5.86 18.49
N VAL A 143 -16.19 -6.39 17.26
CA VAL A 143 -15.57 -5.64 16.16
C VAL A 143 -16.46 -4.45 15.80
N LYS A 144 -15.85 -3.30 15.51
CA LYS A 144 -16.55 -2.12 15.02
C LYS A 144 -15.99 -1.72 13.66
N ILE A 145 -16.86 -1.62 12.67
CA ILE A 145 -16.54 -1.17 11.32
C ILE A 145 -17.30 0.12 11.04
N GLY A 146 -16.60 1.17 10.63
CA GLY A 146 -17.17 2.45 10.23
C GLY A 146 -17.91 2.40 8.89
N ASP A 147 -18.24 3.58 8.38
CA ASP A 147 -19.08 3.75 7.20
C ASP A 147 -18.27 3.58 5.89
N ASN A 148 -18.95 3.17 4.83
CA ASN A 148 -18.46 3.07 3.45
C ASN A 148 -17.22 2.18 3.28
N CYS A 149 -17.05 1.19 4.16
CA CYS A 149 -15.95 0.23 4.07
C CYS A 149 -16.24 -0.86 3.02
N VAL A 150 -15.17 -1.38 2.41
CA VAL A 150 -15.23 -2.51 1.47
C VAL A 150 -14.34 -3.63 1.98
N ILE A 151 -14.95 -4.74 2.39
CA ILE A 151 -14.27 -5.90 2.95
C ILE A 151 -14.36 -7.04 1.93
N TYR A 152 -13.26 -7.32 1.24
CA TYR A 152 -13.21 -8.34 0.19
C TYR A 152 -13.18 -9.77 0.77
N SER A 153 -13.34 -10.75 -0.12
CA SER A 153 -13.58 -12.15 0.25
C SER A 153 -12.52 -12.74 1.17
N ASN A 154 -12.95 -13.59 2.10
CA ASN A 154 -12.10 -14.34 3.01
C ASN A 154 -11.21 -13.47 3.94
N VAL A 155 -11.53 -12.20 4.11
CA VAL A 155 -10.89 -11.38 5.17
C VAL A 155 -11.34 -11.89 6.54
N ALA A 156 -10.41 -11.98 7.48
CA ALA A 156 -10.69 -12.30 8.87
C ALA A 156 -10.37 -11.09 9.75
N ILE A 157 -11.39 -10.58 10.45
CA ILE A 157 -11.26 -9.49 11.42
C ILE A 157 -11.53 -10.08 12.80
N MET A 158 -10.49 -10.17 13.62
CA MET A 158 -10.57 -10.82 14.92
C MET A 158 -11.18 -9.91 15.98
N ASP A 159 -11.54 -10.49 17.12
CA ASP A 159 -12.29 -9.83 18.19
C ASP A 159 -11.75 -8.45 18.60
N ASN A 160 -12.68 -7.54 18.90
CA ASN A 160 -12.45 -6.19 19.44
C ASN A 160 -11.60 -5.25 18.56
N CYS A 161 -11.34 -5.60 17.30
CA CYS A 161 -10.69 -4.69 16.36
C CYS A 161 -11.61 -3.52 15.99
N LEU A 162 -11.01 -2.36 15.77
CA LEU A 162 -11.70 -1.13 15.40
C LEU A 162 -11.25 -0.70 14.01
N ILE A 163 -12.20 -0.58 13.08
CA ILE A 163 -11.98 -0.19 11.69
C ILE A 163 -12.73 1.13 11.45
N GLY A 164 -12.02 2.15 10.97
CA GLY A 164 -12.56 3.47 10.65
C GLY A 164 -13.46 3.48 9.43
N ASN A 165 -13.61 4.65 8.82
CA ASN A 165 -14.47 4.87 7.64
C ASN A 165 -13.67 4.77 6.34
N ASN A 166 -14.35 4.43 5.24
CA ASN A 166 -13.76 4.32 3.90
C ASN A 166 -12.56 3.36 3.83
N VAL A 167 -12.51 2.35 4.71
CA VAL A 167 -11.43 1.36 4.74
C VAL A 167 -11.66 0.30 3.68
N ILE A 168 -10.60 -0.09 2.98
CA ILE A 168 -10.62 -1.19 2.01
C ILE A 168 -9.69 -2.31 2.51
N LEU A 169 -10.26 -3.49 2.73
CA LEU A 169 -9.50 -4.71 3.07
C LEU A 169 -9.59 -5.67 1.89
N HIS A 170 -8.47 -5.92 1.22
CA HIS A 170 -8.37 -6.82 0.06
C HIS A 170 -8.39 -8.31 0.48
N PRO A 171 -8.63 -9.23 -0.47
CA PRO A 171 -8.90 -10.64 -0.15
C PRO A 171 -7.86 -11.29 0.77
N CYS A 172 -8.33 -12.14 1.67
CA CYS A 172 -7.50 -12.94 2.58
C CYS A 172 -6.61 -12.12 3.54
N ALA A 173 -6.84 -10.82 3.71
CA ALA A 173 -6.18 -10.07 4.77
C ALA A 173 -6.64 -10.54 6.15
N VAL A 174 -5.73 -10.58 7.13
CA VAL A 174 -6.01 -11.00 8.51
C VAL A 174 -5.70 -9.85 9.46
N ILE A 175 -6.73 -9.40 10.18
CA ILE A 175 -6.66 -8.27 11.10
C ILE A 175 -6.85 -8.76 12.52
N GLY A 176 -5.84 -8.56 13.37
CA GLY A 176 -5.88 -8.88 14.78
C GLY A 176 -5.59 -10.34 15.10
N ALA A 177 -4.79 -11.04 14.29
CA ALA A 177 -4.21 -12.33 14.69
C ALA A 177 -3.31 -12.17 15.92
N ASP A 178 -3.02 -13.26 16.63
CA ASP A 178 -2.04 -13.24 17.71
C ASP A 178 -0.65 -12.93 17.15
N GLY A 179 0.01 -11.91 17.70
CA GLY A 179 1.41 -11.64 17.41
C GLY A 179 2.37 -12.73 17.89
N PHE A 180 3.61 -12.65 17.37
CA PHE A 180 4.68 -13.61 17.66
C PHE A 180 5.32 -13.40 19.06
N GLY A 181 4.54 -13.57 20.12
CA GLY A 181 5.01 -13.42 21.51
C GLY A 181 5.38 -14.76 22.15
N TYR A 182 6.66 -15.03 22.37
CA TYR A 182 7.15 -16.22 23.07
C TYR A 182 8.27 -15.87 24.05
N VAL A 183 8.28 -16.52 25.22
CA VAL A 183 9.39 -16.48 26.17
C VAL A 183 10.08 -17.84 26.21
N PHE A 184 11.41 -17.86 26.19
CA PHE A 184 12.16 -19.10 26.37
C PHE A 184 12.41 -19.33 27.86
N ASP A 185 11.81 -20.39 28.41
CA ASP A 185 11.90 -20.74 29.82
C ASP A 185 12.12 -22.24 29.97
N ASN A 186 13.16 -22.64 30.69
CA ASN A 186 13.55 -24.04 30.93
C ASN A 186 13.63 -24.89 29.64
N GLY A 187 14.23 -24.36 28.57
CA GLY A 187 14.42 -25.10 27.32
C GLY A 187 13.19 -25.12 26.39
N VAL A 188 12.11 -24.44 26.74
CA VAL A 188 10.84 -24.47 26.00
C VAL A 188 10.35 -23.05 25.71
N HIS A 189 9.86 -22.82 24.49
CA HIS A 189 9.16 -21.59 24.15
C HIS A 189 7.71 -21.63 24.67
N LYS A 190 7.38 -20.72 25.58
CA LYS A 190 6.03 -20.54 26.11
C LYS A 190 5.35 -19.36 25.44
N LYS A 191 4.13 -19.57 24.95
CA LYS A 191 3.33 -18.53 24.29
C LYS A 191 2.94 -17.45 25.30
N ILE A 192 3.12 -16.19 24.91
CA ILE A 192 2.62 -15.01 25.63
C ILE A 192 1.25 -14.66 25.05
N PRO A 193 0.17 -14.73 25.84
CA PRO A 193 -1.17 -14.33 25.37
C PRO A 193 -1.19 -12.90 24.84
N GLN A 194 -1.85 -12.71 23.70
CA GLN A 194 -2.01 -11.40 23.06
C GLN A 194 -3.44 -10.92 23.30
N VAL A 195 -3.62 -9.96 24.20
CA VAL A 195 -4.95 -9.55 24.69
C VAL A 195 -5.38 -8.16 24.22
N GLY A 196 -4.51 -7.46 23.50
CA GLY A 196 -4.83 -6.18 22.86
C GLY A 196 -5.69 -6.35 21.61
N ASN A 197 -5.80 -5.28 20.83
CA ASN A 197 -6.55 -5.25 19.57
C ASN A 197 -5.76 -4.55 18.45
N VAL A 198 -6.43 -4.35 17.32
CA VAL A 198 -5.96 -3.53 16.20
C VAL A 198 -6.91 -2.35 16.01
N ILE A 199 -6.35 -1.17 15.76
CA ILE A 199 -7.08 0.03 15.38
C ILE A 199 -6.61 0.46 14.00
N ILE A 200 -7.52 0.50 13.04
CA ILE A 200 -7.31 1.01 11.68
C ILE A 200 -8.14 2.28 11.55
N GLU A 201 -7.48 3.40 11.27
CA GLU A 201 -8.15 4.70 11.07
C GLU A 201 -8.78 4.82 9.67
N ASP A 202 -9.40 5.96 9.39
CA ASP A 202 -10.10 6.21 8.13
C ASP A 202 -9.19 6.13 6.89
N ASP A 203 -9.80 5.88 5.73
CA ASP A 203 -9.18 5.97 4.41
C ASP A 203 -7.94 5.06 4.23
N VAL A 204 -7.79 4.04 5.09
CA VAL A 204 -6.74 3.03 5.01
C VAL A 204 -7.08 1.97 3.96
N GLU A 205 -6.08 1.51 3.22
CA GLU A 205 -6.21 0.38 2.29
C GLU A 205 -5.16 -0.68 2.60
N ILE A 206 -5.59 -1.93 2.76
CA ILE A 206 -4.76 -3.08 3.13
C ILE A 206 -4.87 -4.14 2.04
N GLY A 207 -3.73 -4.47 1.43
CA GLY A 207 -3.59 -5.43 0.34
C GLY A 207 -3.87 -6.87 0.71
N ALA A 208 -3.96 -7.71 -0.31
CA ALA A 208 -4.30 -9.12 -0.18
C ALA A 208 -3.23 -9.89 0.59
N ASN A 209 -3.66 -10.87 1.39
CA ASN A 209 -2.79 -11.70 2.24
C ASN A 209 -1.88 -10.91 3.20
N THR A 210 -2.21 -9.65 3.51
CA THR A 210 -1.52 -8.88 4.53
C THR A 210 -2.03 -9.27 5.91
N THR A 211 -1.12 -9.40 6.87
CA THR A 211 -1.45 -9.76 8.24
C THR A 211 -1.03 -8.64 9.19
N ILE A 212 -1.95 -8.24 10.07
CA ILE A 212 -1.74 -7.23 11.10
C ILE A 212 -2.02 -7.86 12.45
N ASP A 213 -0.98 -8.05 13.24
CA ASP A 213 -1.10 -8.69 14.54
C ASP A 213 -1.71 -7.72 15.56
N ARG A 214 -2.57 -8.25 16.44
CA ARG A 214 -3.03 -7.50 17.63
C ARG A 214 -1.85 -7.24 18.54
N ALA A 215 -1.95 -6.16 19.31
CA ALA A 215 -0.97 -5.88 20.35
C ALA A 215 -1.02 -6.91 21.49
N ALA A 216 0.11 -7.10 22.18
CA ALA A 216 0.15 -7.86 23.43
C ALA A 216 -0.75 -7.21 24.48
N LEU A 217 -0.58 -5.89 24.64
CA LEU A 217 -1.38 -4.99 25.45
C LEU A 217 -1.67 -3.71 24.66
N GLY A 218 -2.87 -3.14 24.82
CA GLY A 218 -3.28 -1.93 24.10
C GLY A 218 -3.62 -2.25 22.64
N SER A 219 -3.02 -1.52 21.70
CA SER A 219 -3.40 -1.58 20.28
C SER A 219 -2.20 -1.52 19.34
N THR A 220 -2.26 -2.31 18.26
CA THR A 220 -1.52 -2.04 17.02
C THR A 220 -2.32 -1.00 16.24
N ILE A 221 -1.68 0.05 15.72
CA ILE A 221 -2.37 1.22 15.16
C ILE A 221 -1.91 1.48 13.73
N ILE A 222 -2.86 1.61 12.81
CA ILE A 222 -2.64 2.03 11.42
C ILE A 222 -3.30 3.40 11.21
N GLY A 223 -2.47 4.43 11.04
CA GLY A 223 -2.92 5.80 10.90
C GLY A 223 -3.62 6.10 9.58
N LYS A 224 -4.45 7.14 9.60
CA LYS A 224 -5.34 7.58 8.52
C LYS A 224 -4.63 7.71 7.17
N GLY A 225 -5.28 7.22 6.11
CA GLY A 225 -4.83 7.37 4.72
C GLY A 225 -3.65 6.47 4.32
N THR A 226 -3.15 5.64 5.22
CA THR A 226 -2.03 4.72 4.96
C THR A 226 -2.42 3.63 3.96
N LYS A 227 -1.51 3.32 3.04
CA LYS A 227 -1.70 2.32 1.97
C LYS A 227 -0.67 1.20 2.14
N ILE A 228 -1.19 0.00 2.36
CA ILE A 228 -0.40 -1.21 2.62
C ILE A 228 -0.66 -2.17 1.47
N ASP A 229 0.40 -2.52 0.76
CA ASP A 229 0.35 -3.44 -0.38
C ASP A 229 0.19 -4.90 0.10
N ASN A 230 0.21 -5.83 -0.85
CA ASN A 230 0.00 -7.25 -0.63
C ASN A 230 1.16 -7.90 0.12
N LEU A 231 0.87 -9.00 0.84
CA LEU A 231 1.87 -9.83 1.52
C LEU A 231 2.74 -9.06 2.52
N VAL A 232 2.19 -8.06 3.20
CA VAL A 232 2.89 -7.33 4.25
C VAL A 232 2.63 -8.00 5.60
N GLN A 233 3.65 -8.03 6.47
CA GLN A 233 3.52 -8.43 7.86
C GLN A 233 3.69 -7.21 8.78
N ILE A 234 2.72 -6.99 9.66
CA ILE A 234 2.80 -5.97 10.72
C ILE A 234 2.73 -6.68 12.07
N GLY A 235 3.83 -6.64 12.82
CA GLY A 235 3.92 -7.23 14.15
C GLY A 235 3.05 -6.54 15.20
N HIS A 236 2.98 -7.15 16.38
CA HIS A 236 2.21 -6.65 17.50
C HIS A 236 2.72 -5.28 17.99
N ASN A 237 1.82 -4.44 18.51
CA ASN A 237 2.16 -3.12 19.11
C ASN A 237 2.77 -2.09 18.14
N VAL A 238 2.84 -2.39 16.84
CA VAL A 238 3.34 -1.43 15.85
C VAL A 238 2.43 -0.20 15.80
N LYS A 239 3.03 0.98 15.66
CA LYS A 239 2.33 2.25 15.45
C LYS A 239 2.76 2.84 14.12
N ILE A 240 1.84 2.86 13.17
CA ILE A 240 2.04 3.45 11.85
C ILE A 240 1.31 4.78 11.79
N GLY A 241 2.03 5.83 11.39
CA GLY A 241 1.50 7.17 11.20
C GLY A 241 0.54 7.29 10.02
N LYS A 242 0.24 8.53 9.66
CA LYS A 242 -0.71 8.89 8.59
C LYS A 242 -0.05 8.91 7.22
N ASN A 243 -0.80 8.56 6.19
CA ASN A 243 -0.38 8.61 4.79
C ASN A 243 0.95 7.90 4.51
N VAL A 244 1.20 6.79 5.20
CA VAL A 244 2.38 5.94 4.97
C VAL A 244 2.13 5.06 3.76
N ILE A 245 3.17 4.82 2.96
CA ILE A 245 3.13 3.85 1.86
C ILE A 245 4.01 2.66 2.23
N ILE A 246 3.42 1.47 2.25
CA ILE A 246 4.12 0.22 2.58
C ILE A 246 3.98 -0.74 1.40
N VAL A 247 5.07 -0.96 0.67
CA VAL A 247 5.08 -1.75 -0.56
C VAL A 247 5.26 -3.24 -0.23
N ALA A 248 4.83 -4.11 -1.16
CA ALA A 248 4.68 -5.54 -0.96
C ALA A 248 5.89 -6.22 -0.31
N GLN A 249 5.61 -7.26 0.48
CA GLN A 249 6.60 -8.09 1.17
C GLN A 249 7.45 -7.35 2.21
N THR A 250 7.00 -6.18 2.65
CA THR A 250 7.59 -5.50 3.81
C THR A 250 7.21 -6.23 5.10
N GLY A 251 8.17 -6.42 5.99
CA GLY A 251 7.96 -6.99 7.32
C GLY A 251 8.33 -5.96 8.38
N ILE A 252 7.41 -5.71 9.31
CA ILE A 252 7.61 -4.76 10.41
C ILE A 252 7.59 -5.49 11.74
N GLY A 253 8.72 -5.48 12.43
CA GLY A 253 8.88 -6.04 13.77
C GLY A 253 7.99 -5.35 14.81
N GLY A 254 7.74 -6.06 15.90
CA GLY A 254 6.84 -5.64 16.96
C GLY A 254 7.29 -4.36 17.65
N SER A 255 6.32 -3.59 18.14
CA SER A 255 6.52 -2.33 18.87
C SER A 255 7.28 -1.22 18.13
N SER A 256 7.46 -1.36 16.82
CA SER A 256 8.09 -0.33 15.98
C SER A 256 7.17 0.85 15.71
N ILE A 257 7.75 2.03 15.54
CA ILE A 257 7.05 3.30 15.29
C ILE A 257 7.47 3.84 13.93
N ILE A 258 6.49 3.99 13.04
CA ILE A 258 6.66 4.52 11.69
C ILE A 258 5.99 5.89 11.63
N GLY A 259 6.76 6.94 11.38
CA GLY A 259 6.26 8.31 11.30
C GLY A 259 5.35 8.57 10.10
N ASP A 260 4.71 9.74 10.08
CA ASP A 260 3.79 10.16 9.03
C ASP A 260 4.50 10.30 7.67
N GLY A 261 3.83 9.92 6.59
CA GLY A 261 4.33 10.10 5.22
C GLY A 261 5.59 9.31 4.89
N VAL A 262 5.97 8.33 5.71
CA VAL A 262 7.08 7.42 5.41
C VAL A 262 6.73 6.55 4.22
N VAL A 263 7.74 6.24 3.40
CA VAL A 263 7.63 5.27 2.29
C VAL A 263 8.57 4.10 2.57
N LEU A 264 8.00 2.92 2.75
CA LEU A 264 8.73 1.65 2.82
C LEU A 264 8.59 0.95 1.47
N ALA A 265 9.66 0.94 0.68
CA ALA A 265 9.66 0.28 -0.63
C ALA A 265 9.75 -1.25 -0.48
N GLY A 266 9.54 -1.98 -1.57
CA GLY A 266 9.28 -3.42 -1.54
C GLY A 266 10.38 -4.23 -0.83
N GLN A 267 9.96 -5.27 -0.11
CA GLN A 267 10.85 -6.17 0.64
C GLN A 267 11.72 -5.46 1.69
N THR A 268 11.25 -4.36 2.28
CA THR A 268 11.93 -3.73 3.43
C THR A 268 11.71 -4.57 4.69
N GLY A 269 12.76 -4.76 5.48
CA GLY A 269 12.69 -5.39 6.80
C GLY A 269 12.94 -4.38 7.90
N ILE A 270 12.02 -4.26 8.85
CA ILE A 270 12.15 -3.38 10.02
C ILE A 270 12.26 -4.26 11.27
N SER A 271 13.31 -4.06 12.08
CA SER A 271 13.48 -4.78 13.34
C SER A 271 12.40 -4.44 14.36
N ASP A 272 12.29 -5.24 15.42
CA ASP A 272 11.50 -4.86 16.59
C ASP A 272 12.03 -3.54 17.19
N HIS A 273 11.12 -2.76 17.78
CA HIS A 273 11.43 -1.50 18.47
C HIS A 273 12.16 -0.44 17.61
N ALA A 274 12.06 -0.54 16.29
CA ALA A 274 12.63 0.47 15.40
C ALA A 274 11.78 1.74 15.39
N GLU A 275 12.42 2.88 15.17
CA GLU A 275 11.75 4.18 15.02
C GLU A 275 12.16 4.81 13.70
N ILE A 276 11.21 5.19 12.85
CA ILE A 276 11.47 5.88 11.58
C ILE A 276 10.80 7.23 11.61
N GLU A 277 11.58 8.29 11.49
CA GLU A 277 11.07 9.67 11.48
C GLU A 277 10.20 9.96 10.24
N SER A 278 9.19 10.80 10.43
CA SER A 278 8.22 11.19 9.41
C SER A 278 8.85 11.71 8.12
N GLY A 279 8.31 11.29 6.98
CA GLY A 279 8.74 11.67 5.64
C GLY A 279 10.04 11.01 5.16
N SER A 280 10.54 10.00 5.88
CA SER A 280 11.67 9.17 5.42
C SER A 280 11.26 8.27 4.26
N VAL A 281 12.22 7.92 3.41
CA VAL A 281 12.04 6.92 2.35
C VAL A 281 13.05 5.80 2.56
N ILE A 282 12.56 4.59 2.76
CA ILE A 282 13.37 3.38 2.87
C ILE A 282 13.28 2.63 1.55
N CYS A 283 14.37 2.62 0.79
CA CYS A 283 14.41 1.97 -0.52
C CYS A 283 14.32 0.44 -0.40
N ALA A 284 13.97 -0.20 -1.51
CA ALA A 284 13.68 -1.63 -1.54
C ALA A 284 14.83 -2.47 -1.00
N ARG A 285 14.50 -3.57 -0.31
CA ARG A 285 15.46 -4.51 0.28
C ARG A 285 16.43 -3.86 1.27
N SER A 286 15.94 -2.89 2.06
CA SER A 286 16.69 -2.34 3.19
C SER A 286 16.35 -3.09 4.48
N GLY A 287 17.33 -3.20 5.38
CA GLY A 287 17.13 -3.61 6.77
C GLY A 287 17.25 -2.39 7.68
N VAL A 288 16.25 -2.12 8.51
CA VAL A 288 16.27 -1.03 9.48
C VAL A 288 16.41 -1.60 10.88
N THR A 289 17.43 -1.14 11.60
CA THR A 289 17.68 -1.47 13.00
C THR A 289 17.73 -0.18 13.83
N GLY A 290 16.91 -0.09 14.87
CA GLY A 290 16.90 1.07 15.77
C GLY A 290 16.24 2.31 15.16
N LYS A 291 16.81 3.49 15.45
CA LYS A 291 16.21 4.80 15.12
C LYS A 291 16.82 5.42 13.87
N LEU A 292 15.97 5.83 12.93
CA LEU A 292 16.35 6.58 11.72
C LEU A 292 15.76 7.98 11.75
N SER A 293 16.61 8.97 11.45
CA SER A 293 16.22 10.35 11.20
C SER A 293 15.66 10.53 9.78
N LYS A 294 14.98 11.63 9.52
CA LYS A 294 14.39 11.93 8.21
C LYS A 294 15.44 11.92 7.09
N ASN A 295 15.43 10.89 6.25
CA ASN A 295 16.31 10.78 5.09
C ASN A 295 15.79 9.77 4.05
N ILE A 296 16.49 9.66 2.93
CA ILE A 296 16.36 8.57 1.97
C ILE A 296 17.46 7.54 2.26
N TYR A 297 17.07 6.32 2.62
CA TYR A 297 17.96 5.23 2.93
C TYR A 297 18.00 4.24 1.77
N LEU A 298 19.21 3.98 1.26
CA LEU A 298 19.40 3.07 0.14
C LEU A 298 19.55 1.61 0.63
N GLY A 299 18.78 0.70 0.02
CA GLY A 299 18.90 -0.74 0.24
C GLY A 299 19.87 -1.40 -0.74
N MET A 300 19.58 -2.63 -1.14
CA MET A 300 20.43 -3.40 -2.05
C MET A 300 20.02 -3.24 -3.52
N PRO A 301 20.74 -2.47 -4.36
CA PRO A 301 20.47 -2.43 -5.79
C PRO A 301 21.04 -3.67 -6.50
N ALA A 302 20.49 -3.98 -7.68
CA ALA A 302 21.08 -4.99 -8.56
C ALA A 302 22.47 -4.54 -9.03
N LYS A 303 23.46 -5.44 -8.95
CA LYS A 303 24.85 -5.19 -9.34
C LYS A 303 25.38 -6.34 -10.23
N PRO A 304 26.32 -6.09 -11.16
CA PRO A 304 26.90 -7.13 -12.00
C PRO A 304 27.58 -8.25 -11.19
N PHE A 305 27.26 -9.50 -11.48
CA PHE A 305 27.66 -10.69 -10.71
C PHE A 305 29.16 -10.76 -10.40
N LYS A 306 30.02 -10.78 -11.43
CA LYS A 306 31.47 -10.97 -11.27
C LYS A 306 32.14 -9.89 -10.42
N LYS A 307 31.68 -8.63 -10.52
CA LYS A 307 32.21 -7.52 -9.71
C LYS A 307 31.76 -7.63 -8.26
N THR A 308 30.52 -8.10 -8.07
CA THR A 308 29.88 -8.16 -6.75
C THR A 308 30.42 -9.30 -5.90
N ILE A 309 30.64 -10.50 -6.46
CA ILE A 309 31.27 -11.62 -5.72
C ILE A 309 32.66 -11.24 -5.23
N LYS A 310 33.51 -10.67 -6.09
CA LYS A 310 34.85 -10.23 -5.69
C LYS A 310 34.80 -9.21 -4.54
N ALA A 311 33.85 -8.27 -4.60
CA ALA A 311 33.67 -7.30 -3.53
C ALA A 311 33.19 -7.96 -2.22
N TYR A 312 32.30 -8.96 -2.29
CA TYR A 312 31.86 -9.72 -1.12
C TYR A 312 32.98 -10.55 -0.49
N GLU A 313 33.81 -11.21 -1.30
CA GLU A 313 34.98 -11.96 -0.80
C GLU A 313 35.94 -11.05 -0.02
N MET A 314 36.14 -9.81 -0.49
CA MET A 314 36.96 -8.81 0.20
C MET A 314 36.39 -8.34 1.55
N LEU A 315 35.08 -8.49 1.80
CA LEU A 315 34.52 -8.12 3.11
C LEU A 315 35.01 -9.05 4.22
N HIS A 316 35.27 -10.32 3.90
CA HIS A 316 35.81 -11.27 4.87
C HIS A 316 37.27 -10.96 5.23
N THR A 317 38.02 -10.34 4.31
CA THR A 317 39.44 -9.98 4.52
C THR A 317 39.64 -8.54 5.00
N LEU A 318 38.56 -7.81 5.23
CA LEU A 318 38.59 -6.40 5.64
C LEU A 318 39.31 -6.18 6.99
N PRO A 319 39.11 -7.04 8.02
CA PRO A 319 39.85 -6.93 9.28
C PRO A 319 41.37 -7.05 9.11
N GLU A 320 41.83 -8.07 8.37
CA GLU A 320 43.26 -8.30 8.11
C GLU A 320 43.86 -7.17 7.27
N LEU A 321 43.09 -6.62 6.33
CA LEU A 321 43.52 -5.49 5.52
C LEU A 321 43.68 -4.22 6.37
N LYS A 322 42.80 -4.00 7.35
CA LYS A 322 42.91 -2.90 8.33
C LYS A 322 44.18 -3.04 9.18
N GLU A 323 44.44 -4.22 9.74
CA GLU A 323 45.65 -4.48 10.53
C GLU A 323 46.93 -4.23 9.72
N ARG A 324 46.93 -4.68 8.46
CA ARG A 324 48.07 -4.48 7.55
C ARG A 324 48.29 -3.00 7.23
N ILE A 325 47.22 -2.21 7.07
CA ILE A 325 47.33 -0.75 6.89
C ILE A 325 47.91 -0.10 8.14
N GLU A 326 47.42 -0.43 9.34
CA GLU A 326 47.94 0.11 10.60
C GLU A 326 49.43 -0.23 10.82
N GLN A 327 49.87 -1.42 10.42
CA GLN A 327 51.28 -1.81 10.45
C GLN A 327 52.13 -0.99 9.47
N LEU A 328 51.66 -0.81 8.23
CA LEU A 328 52.35 0.00 7.23
C LEU A 328 52.47 1.46 7.66
N GLU A 329 51.43 2.04 8.27
CA GLU A 329 51.45 3.41 8.78
C GLU A 329 52.46 3.61 9.91
N LYS A 330 52.61 2.62 10.81
CA LYS A 330 53.62 2.61 11.86
C LYS A 330 55.04 2.60 11.28
N SER A 331 55.32 1.67 10.37
CA SER A 331 56.64 1.58 9.73
C SER A 331 56.99 2.85 8.94
N LEU A 332 56.01 3.47 8.27
CA LEU A 332 56.23 4.74 7.57
C LEU A 332 56.57 5.90 8.54
N HIS A 333 55.97 5.92 9.73
CA HIS A 333 56.27 6.91 10.75
C HIS A 333 57.67 6.73 11.34
N GLU A 334 58.12 5.49 11.52
CA GLU A 334 59.47 5.17 11.98
C GLU A 334 60.51 5.62 10.96
N LEU A 335 60.30 5.31 9.67
CA LEU A 335 61.20 5.71 8.57
C LEU A 335 61.30 7.22 8.34
N LYS A 336 60.30 8.01 8.76
CA LYS A 336 60.33 9.48 8.66
C LYS A 336 61.00 10.17 9.85
N LYS A 337 61.29 9.42 10.92
CA LYS A 337 62.01 9.93 12.10
C LYS A 337 63.53 9.73 11.98
N GLU A 338 63.96 8.87 11.06
CA GLU A 338 65.35 8.73 10.61
C GLU A 338 65.67 9.75 9.50
#